data_AF-A0A0L0EW36-F1
#
_entry.id   AF-A0A0L0EW36-F1
#
_cell.length_a   1.000
_cell.length_b   1.000
_cell.length_c   1.000
_cell.angle_alpha   90.00
_cell.angle_beta   90.00
_cell.angle_gamma   90.00
#
_symmetry.space_group_name_H-M   'P 1'
#
loop_
_entity.id
_entity.type
_entity.pdbx_description
1 polymer ?
#
loop_
_entity_poly.entity_id
_entity_poly.type
_entity_poly.pdbx_seq_one_letter_code
_entity_poly.pdbx_strand_id
1 'polypeptide(L)'
;MQPNLNHTQAKLSLLPLLTFVGLFLGAGLYLQSQGVDYAFYQLPAPVAILPAIVIAFWINKGTINQSVETFIKGAGHSNIITMCLIYLLAGAFSSVASATGGVDAVVNAGLSLIPPSLLLPGLFLIAAVVSTAMGTSMGTIGAIGPIAYAVSIKTGIDPALMAGTIVSGAMFGDNLSIISDTTIAATRTQGCEMKDKFRENLKIALPAAALTVALLVFLTPEPQAVETKPFDWLLVLPYAFILVLAVVGINVFVVLFSGIIFAALMGFTGDYQGAAFVKDVYKGFSDMQEIFLLSMFIGGLSEFIRVNGGLDYLAHKIQAITALIAKWHRKVADQLGIAALVLTSNLCIANNTVSIIVAGPVAKKLADDGKISGKRSASLLDIFACVMQGSLPYGAQALLLGATFKISPWEVSTSSFYCFILAFTAVAVICIRRHKD
;
A
#
# COMPACT_ATOMS: atom_id res chain seq x y z
N MET A 1 -1.62 23.12 -26.23
CA MET A 1 -0.23 23.11 -26.73
C MET A 1 0.65 22.58 -25.62
N GLN A 2 1.19 21.36 -25.76
CA GLN A 2 2.15 20.84 -24.80
C GLN A 2 3.45 21.64 -24.95
N PRO A 3 4.06 22.15 -23.87
CA PRO A 3 5.39 22.76 -23.95
C PRO A 3 6.36 21.73 -24.54
N ASN A 4 7.28 22.17 -25.39
CA ASN A 4 8.30 21.32 -26.01
C ASN A 4 9.00 20.47 -24.94
N LEU A 5 8.55 19.22 -24.77
CA LEU A 5 9.11 18.26 -23.84
C LEU A 5 10.54 17.98 -24.29
N ASN A 6 11.50 18.35 -23.45
CA ASN A 6 12.87 17.92 -23.64
C ASN A 6 12.94 16.41 -23.34
N HIS A 7 12.73 15.59 -24.37
CA HIS A 7 12.65 14.14 -24.26
C HIS A 7 13.88 13.51 -23.58
N THR A 8 15.06 14.10 -23.74
CA THR A 8 16.29 13.65 -23.09
C THR A 8 16.21 13.88 -21.57
N GLN A 9 15.81 15.08 -21.15
CA GLN A 9 15.66 15.42 -19.73
C GLN A 9 14.55 14.59 -19.07
N ALA A 10 13.42 14.43 -19.74
CA ALA A 10 12.31 13.62 -19.26
C ALA A 10 12.71 12.15 -19.04
N LYS A 11 13.45 11.55 -20.00
CA LYS A 11 13.99 10.20 -19.85
C LYS A 11 14.98 10.12 -18.68
N LEU A 12 15.90 11.08 -18.56
CA LEU A 12 16.92 11.10 -17.51
C LEU A 12 16.31 11.27 -16.12
N SER A 13 15.17 11.95 -15.99
CA SER A 13 14.50 12.15 -14.70
C SER A 13 14.06 10.86 -14.00
N LEU A 14 13.98 9.73 -14.71
CA LEU A 14 13.68 8.41 -14.15
C LEU A 14 14.91 7.72 -13.54
N LEU A 15 16.12 8.16 -13.90
CA LEU A 15 17.38 7.57 -13.45
C LEU A 15 17.53 7.57 -11.92
N PRO A 16 17.24 8.65 -11.17
CA PRO A 16 17.27 8.65 -9.71
C PRO A 16 16.55 7.47 -9.08
N LEU A 17 15.30 7.23 -9.48
CA LEU A 17 14.51 6.14 -8.92
C LEU A 17 15.12 4.78 -9.28
N LEU A 18 15.56 4.60 -10.54
CA LEU A 18 16.22 3.36 -10.95
C LEU A 18 17.50 3.12 -10.15
N THR A 19 18.25 4.18 -9.82
CA THR A 19 19.41 4.10 -8.94
C THR A 19 19.00 3.65 -7.53
N PHE A 20 17.96 4.25 -6.94
CA PHE A 20 17.48 3.83 -5.63
C PHE A 20 17.04 2.36 -5.62
N VAL A 21 16.18 1.96 -6.55
CA VAL A 21 15.67 0.59 -6.65
C VAL A 21 16.82 -0.39 -6.89
N GLY A 22 17.75 -0.06 -7.79
CA GLY A 22 18.92 -0.88 -8.08
C GLY A 22 19.87 -1.03 -6.90
N LEU A 23 20.11 0.04 -6.13
CA LEU A 23 20.94 -0.02 -4.93
C LEU A 23 20.26 -0.79 -3.80
N PHE A 24 18.99 -0.48 -3.51
CA PHE A 24 18.25 -1.11 -2.42
C PHE A 24 18.03 -2.60 -2.66
N LEU A 25 17.46 -2.98 -3.82
CA LEU A 25 17.23 -4.38 -4.16
C LEU A 25 18.53 -5.10 -4.47
N GLY A 26 19.45 -4.45 -5.20
CA GLY A 26 20.73 -5.06 -5.58
C GLY A 26 21.60 -5.38 -4.38
N ALA A 27 21.72 -4.47 -3.41
CA ALA A 27 22.45 -4.72 -2.16
C ALA A 27 21.79 -5.84 -1.35
N GLY A 28 20.46 -5.81 -1.20
CA GLY A 28 19.73 -6.84 -0.47
C GLY A 28 19.89 -8.22 -1.09
N LEU A 29 19.70 -8.36 -2.41
CA LEU A 29 19.86 -9.63 -3.13
C LEU A 29 21.32 -10.12 -3.11
N TYR A 30 22.28 -9.21 -3.24
CA TYR A 30 23.70 -9.56 -3.16
C TYR A 30 24.04 -10.13 -1.78
N LEU A 31 23.68 -9.44 -0.70
CA LEU A 31 23.94 -9.88 0.67
C LEU A 31 23.18 -11.16 1.01
N GLN A 32 21.95 -11.32 0.49
CA GLN A 32 21.19 -12.56 0.62
C GLN A 32 21.92 -13.73 -0.06
N SER A 33 22.50 -13.52 -1.24
CA SER A 33 23.27 -14.55 -1.94
C SER A 33 24.54 -14.99 -1.18
N GLN A 34 25.04 -14.13 -0.28
CA GLN A 34 26.18 -14.42 0.60
C GLN A 34 25.76 -15.09 1.93
N GLY A 35 24.46 -15.34 2.13
CA GLY A 35 23.94 -15.93 3.37
C GLY A 35 23.96 -14.98 4.57
N VAL A 36 23.96 -13.66 4.34
CA VAL A 36 23.93 -12.66 5.41
C VAL A 36 22.52 -12.59 5.99
N ASP A 37 22.41 -12.80 7.31
CA ASP A 37 21.15 -12.63 8.03
C ASP A 37 20.63 -11.19 7.89
N TYR A 38 19.32 -11.06 7.65
CA TYR A 38 18.66 -9.77 7.44
C TYR A 38 19.34 -8.92 6.35
N ALA A 39 19.77 -9.55 5.26
CA ALA A 39 20.50 -8.92 4.15
C ALA A 39 19.93 -7.56 3.68
N PHE A 40 18.61 -7.43 3.59
CA PHE A 40 17.93 -6.21 3.16
C PHE A 40 17.97 -5.07 4.19
N TYR A 41 18.30 -5.36 5.47
CA TYR A 41 18.43 -4.37 6.54
C TYR A 41 19.85 -3.83 6.72
N GLN A 42 20.85 -4.51 6.14
CA GLN A 42 22.25 -4.08 6.22
C GLN A 42 22.49 -2.74 5.52
N LEU A 43 21.63 -2.39 4.55
CA LEU A 43 21.58 -1.07 3.95
C LEU A 43 20.22 -0.44 4.26
N PRO A 44 20.11 0.38 5.32
CA PRO A 44 18.86 1.06 5.66
C PRO A 44 18.32 1.86 4.47
N ALA A 45 17.04 1.72 4.20
CA ALA A 45 16.44 2.28 2.99
C ALA A 45 16.55 3.81 2.88
N PRO A 46 16.42 4.60 3.97
CA PRO A 46 16.65 6.05 3.92
C PRO A 46 18.08 6.45 3.57
N VAL A 47 19.06 5.55 3.75
CA VAL A 47 20.45 5.78 3.33
C VAL A 47 20.61 5.39 1.86
N ALA A 48 20.02 4.26 1.45
CA ALA A 48 20.07 3.78 0.06
C ALA A 48 19.52 4.79 -0.97
N ILE A 49 18.57 5.64 -0.56
CA ILE A 49 17.95 6.66 -1.44
C ILE A 49 18.78 7.94 -1.58
N LEU A 50 19.76 8.21 -0.72
CA LEU A 50 20.55 9.45 -0.77
C LEU A 50 21.31 9.63 -2.10
N PRO A 51 21.98 8.61 -2.66
CA PRO A 51 22.62 8.74 -3.98
C PRO A 51 21.61 9.09 -5.09
N ALA A 52 20.40 8.53 -5.03
CA ALA A 52 19.33 8.86 -5.97
C ALA A 52 18.91 10.33 -5.86
N ILE A 53 18.77 10.87 -4.64
CA ILE A 53 18.47 12.28 -4.42
C ILE A 53 19.57 13.16 -5.01
N VAL A 54 20.85 12.84 -4.79
CA VAL A 54 21.97 13.60 -5.38
C VAL A 54 21.88 13.62 -6.92
N ILE A 55 21.59 12.47 -7.54
CA ILE A 55 21.41 12.38 -9.00
C ILE A 55 20.19 13.22 -9.45
N ALA A 56 19.09 13.20 -8.70
CA ALA A 56 17.90 14.00 -9.02
C ALA A 56 18.20 15.50 -8.99
N PHE A 57 18.94 15.97 -7.98
CA PHE A 57 19.39 17.35 -7.89
C PHE A 57 20.34 17.74 -9.02
N TRP A 58 21.21 16.83 -9.46
CA TRP A 58 22.14 17.10 -10.55
C TRP A 58 21.46 17.15 -11.93
N ILE A 59 20.44 16.33 -12.15
CA ILE A 59 19.66 16.31 -13.39
C ILE A 59 18.72 17.52 -13.47
N ASN A 60 18.23 17.99 -12.32
CA ASN A 60 17.35 19.15 -12.28
C ASN A 60 18.10 20.42 -12.68
N LYS A 61 17.66 21.07 -13.76
CA LYS A 61 18.33 22.26 -14.33
C LYS A 61 18.08 23.56 -13.56
N GLY A 62 17.32 23.52 -12.47
CA GLY A 62 17.08 24.67 -11.60
C GLY A 62 18.28 25.02 -10.73
N THR A 63 18.23 26.16 -10.05
CA THR A 63 19.19 26.48 -8.99
C THR A 63 19.05 25.49 -7.83
N ILE A 64 20.08 25.37 -6.98
CA ILE A 64 20.01 24.51 -5.79
C ILE A 64 18.77 24.84 -4.94
N ASN A 65 18.47 26.12 -4.74
CA ASN A 65 17.29 26.54 -3.97
C ASN A 65 15.97 26.09 -4.62
N GLN A 66 15.85 26.17 -5.94
CA GLN A 66 14.66 25.68 -6.66
C GLN A 66 14.54 24.16 -6.58
N SER A 67 15.67 23.44 -6.66
CA SER A 67 15.70 21.98 -6.48
C SER A 67 15.29 21.58 -5.06
N VAL A 68 15.77 22.31 -4.04
CA VAL A 68 15.36 22.11 -2.64
C VAL A 68 13.85 22.35 -2.48
N GLU A 69 13.32 23.44 -3.03
CA GLU A 69 11.89 23.73 -2.97
C GLU A 69 11.05 22.64 -3.66
N THR A 70 11.50 22.16 -4.82
CA THR A 70 10.88 21.04 -5.55
C THR A 70 10.86 19.78 -4.69
N PHE A 71 11.98 19.43 -4.07
CA PHE A 71 12.08 18.26 -3.20
C PHE A 71 11.16 18.37 -1.98
N ILE A 72 11.17 19.52 -1.29
CA ILE A 72 10.33 19.79 -0.13
C ILE A 72 8.85 19.74 -0.51
N LYS A 73 8.47 20.27 -1.66
CA LYS A 73 7.09 20.22 -2.15
C LYS A 73 6.62 18.78 -2.36
N GLY A 74 7.47 17.91 -2.93
CA GLY A 74 7.18 16.49 -3.09
C GLY A 74 7.05 15.76 -1.76
N ALA A 75 8.02 15.98 -0.86
CA ALA A 75 8.02 15.39 0.47
C ALA A 75 6.82 15.87 1.30
N GLY A 76 6.43 17.13 1.15
CA GLY A 76 5.30 17.77 1.82
C GLY A 76 3.94 17.50 1.19
N HIS A 77 3.84 16.60 0.19
CA HIS A 77 2.56 16.26 -0.41
C HIS A 77 1.61 15.67 0.64
N SER A 78 0.34 16.12 0.67
CA SER A 78 -0.64 15.78 1.71
C SER A 78 -0.77 14.27 1.95
N ASN A 79 -0.80 13.45 0.89
CA ASN A 79 -0.89 12.00 1.01
C ASN A 79 0.35 11.38 1.68
N ILE A 80 1.55 11.90 1.39
CA ILE A 80 2.81 11.41 1.99
C ILE A 80 2.83 11.77 3.47
N ILE A 81 2.50 13.03 3.81
CA ILE A 81 2.39 13.46 5.21
C ILE A 81 1.32 12.67 5.96
N THR A 82 0.18 12.40 5.33
CA THR A 82 -0.90 11.58 5.90
C THR A 82 -0.40 10.18 6.24
N MET A 83 0.29 9.52 5.31
CA MET A 83 0.91 8.20 5.53
C MET A 83 1.90 8.24 6.69
N CYS A 84 2.80 9.22 6.69
CA CYS A 84 3.80 9.41 7.74
C CYS A 84 3.17 9.57 9.13
N LEU A 85 2.11 10.36 9.26
CA LEU A 85 1.41 10.55 10.53
C LEU A 85 0.66 9.27 10.96
N ILE A 86 0.08 8.52 10.02
CA ILE A 86 -0.53 7.22 10.31
C ILE A 86 0.50 6.23 10.85
N TYR A 87 1.74 6.21 10.32
CA TYR A 87 2.81 5.38 10.85
C TYR A 87 3.07 5.67 12.31
N LEU A 88 3.30 6.93 12.64
CA LEU A 88 3.58 7.36 14.01
C LEU A 88 2.44 6.93 14.95
N LEU A 89 1.19 7.18 14.59
CA LEU A 89 0.04 6.80 15.43
C LEU A 89 -0.12 5.27 15.54
N ALA A 90 0.08 4.53 14.46
CA ALA A 90 0.04 3.06 14.49
C ALA A 90 1.16 2.48 15.37
N GLY A 91 2.38 3.02 15.26
CA GLY A 91 3.51 2.64 16.11
C GLY A 91 3.26 2.96 17.58
N ALA A 92 2.75 4.15 17.89
CA ALA A 92 2.37 4.52 19.26
C ALA A 92 1.28 3.60 19.82
N PHE A 93 0.23 3.32 19.04
CA PHE A 93 -0.81 2.39 19.45
C PHE A 93 -0.25 0.99 19.71
N SER A 94 0.54 0.45 18.78
CA SER A 94 1.17 -0.87 18.92
C SER A 94 2.04 -0.96 20.16
N SER A 95 2.85 0.08 20.43
CA SER A 95 3.75 0.13 21.58
C SER A 95 2.98 0.17 22.90
N VAL A 96 1.99 1.09 23.02
CA VAL A 96 1.14 1.20 24.21
C VAL A 96 0.32 -0.07 24.43
N ALA A 97 -0.35 -0.59 23.41
CA ALA A 97 -1.17 -1.79 23.52
C ALA A 97 -0.35 -3.06 23.84
N SER A 98 0.92 -3.12 23.42
CA SER A 98 1.84 -4.18 23.84
C SER A 98 2.20 -4.03 25.31
N ALA A 99 2.56 -2.81 25.73
CA ALA A 99 2.98 -2.53 27.09
C ALA A 99 1.87 -2.68 28.13
N THR A 100 0.60 -2.50 27.74
CA THR A 100 -0.57 -2.72 28.60
C THR A 100 -1.07 -4.17 28.60
N GLY A 101 -0.47 -5.06 27.81
CA GLY A 101 -0.92 -6.46 27.67
C GLY A 101 -2.15 -6.64 26.75
N GLY A 102 -2.63 -5.58 26.11
CA GLY A 102 -3.75 -5.62 25.17
C GLY A 102 -3.50 -6.51 23.96
N VAL A 103 -2.27 -6.51 23.44
CA VAL A 103 -1.86 -7.39 22.33
C VAL A 103 -2.07 -8.86 22.69
N ASP A 104 -1.55 -9.29 23.84
CA ASP A 104 -1.70 -10.68 24.28
C ASP A 104 -3.17 -11.03 24.50
N ALA A 105 -3.94 -10.12 25.10
CA ALA A 105 -5.37 -10.33 25.34
C ALA A 105 -6.15 -10.53 24.03
N VAL A 106 -5.98 -9.64 23.03
CA VAL A 106 -6.71 -9.74 21.76
C VAL A 106 -6.32 -10.99 20.98
N VAL A 107 -5.05 -11.40 21.02
CA VAL A 107 -4.60 -12.62 20.35
C VAL A 107 -5.19 -13.86 21.01
N ASN A 108 -5.19 -13.94 22.36
CA ASN A 108 -5.82 -15.06 23.06
C ASN A 108 -7.34 -15.11 22.81
N ALA A 109 -8.01 -13.95 22.83
CA ALA A 109 -9.43 -13.86 22.50
C ALA A 109 -9.70 -14.34 21.07
N GLY A 110 -8.95 -13.84 20.09
CA GLY A 110 -9.09 -14.23 18.69
C GLY A 110 -8.91 -15.73 18.47
N LEU A 111 -7.88 -16.33 19.07
CA LEU A 111 -7.62 -17.77 18.97
C LEU A 111 -8.66 -18.64 19.69
N SER A 112 -9.34 -18.10 20.71
CA SER A 112 -10.44 -18.80 21.37
C SER A 112 -11.75 -18.80 20.56
N LEU A 113 -11.91 -17.83 19.65
CA LEU A 113 -13.13 -17.63 18.86
C LEU A 113 -13.00 -18.13 17.42
N ILE A 114 -11.81 -18.04 16.83
CA ILE A 114 -11.55 -18.32 15.43
C ILE A 114 -10.77 -19.64 15.31
N PRO A 115 -11.29 -20.63 14.56
CA PRO A 115 -10.56 -21.86 14.27
C PRO A 115 -9.19 -21.55 13.62
N PRO A 116 -8.09 -22.22 14.01
CA PRO A 116 -6.76 -21.95 13.45
C PRO A 116 -6.70 -22.02 11.92
N SER A 117 -7.45 -22.95 11.31
CA SER A 117 -7.55 -23.12 9.85
C SER A 117 -8.19 -21.93 9.12
N LEU A 118 -8.82 -21.00 9.85
CA LEU A 118 -9.48 -19.81 9.30
C LEU A 118 -8.72 -18.52 9.62
N LEU A 119 -7.53 -18.58 10.22
CA LEU A 119 -6.81 -17.37 10.64
C LEU A 119 -6.43 -16.47 9.45
N LEU A 120 -5.75 -17.01 8.43
CA LEU A 120 -5.38 -16.22 7.24
C LEU A 120 -6.61 -15.73 6.46
N PRO A 121 -7.56 -16.59 6.03
CA PRO A 121 -8.72 -16.10 5.29
C PRO A 121 -9.61 -15.17 6.13
N GLY A 122 -9.72 -15.40 7.44
CA GLY A 122 -10.45 -14.54 8.37
C GLY A 122 -9.82 -13.15 8.49
N LEU A 123 -8.50 -13.08 8.68
CA LEU A 123 -7.79 -11.80 8.76
C LEU A 123 -7.80 -11.04 7.42
N PHE A 124 -7.73 -11.74 6.29
CA PHE A 124 -7.97 -11.14 4.97
C PHE A 124 -9.36 -10.48 4.89
N LEU A 125 -10.41 -11.20 5.31
CA LEU A 125 -11.78 -10.68 5.26
C LEU A 125 -12.00 -9.51 6.22
N ILE A 126 -11.44 -9.58 7.43
CA ILE A 126 -11.49 -8.46 8.38
C ILE A 126 -10.81 -7.23 7.78
N ALA A 127 -9.61 -7.37 7.23
CA ALA A 127 -8.91 -6.27 6.58
C ALA A 127 -9.65 -5.73 5.35
N ALA A 128 -10.27 -6.62 4.56
CA ALA A 128 -11.12 -6.24 3.43
C ALA A 128 -12.31 -5.37 3.86
N VAL A 129 -13.08 -5.81 4.84
CA VAL A 129 -14.26 -5.09 5.34
C VAL A 129 -13.85 -3.75 5.94
N VAL A 130 -12.83 -3.75 6.80
CA VAL A 130 -12.31 -2.55 7.45
C VAL A 130 -11.82 -1.55 6.41
N SER A 131 -11.06 -1.99 5.40
CA SER A 131 -10.54 -1.07 4.39
C SER A 131 -11.60 -0.53 3.45
N THR A 132 -12.62 -1.32 3.10
CA THR A 132 -13.78 -0.82 2.35
C THR A 132 -14.52 0.26 3.14
N ALA A 133 -14.70 0.06 4.46
CA ALA A 133 -15.40 1.00 5.32
C ALA A 133 -14.61 2.29 5.57
N MET A 134 -13.33 2.17 5.94
CA MET A 134 -12.46 3.32 6.18
C MET A 134 -12.07 4.07 4.91
N GLY A 135 -12.09 3.39 3.76
CA GLY A 135 -11.64 3.93 2.48
C GLY A 135 -10.14 4.21 2.40
N THR A 136 -9.34 3.49 3.19
CA THR A 136 -7.87 3.59 3.15
C THR A 136 -7.21 2.26 3.51
N SER A 137 -6.26 1.83 2.69
CA SER A 137 -5.40 0.66 2.96
C SER A 137 -4.44 0.91 4.13
N MET A 138 -3.87 2.11 4.22
CA MET A 138 -2.88 2.47 5.24
C MET A 138 -3.46 2.47 6.66
N GLY A 139 -4.65 3.05 6.82
CA GLY A 139 -5.31 3.04 8.13
C GLY A 139 -5.71 1.64 8.58
N THR A 140 -6.14 0.80 7.64
CA THR A 140 -6.47 -0.60 7.89
C THR A 140 -5.24 -1.38 8.37
N ILE A 141 -4.12 -1.23 7.67
CA ILE A 141 -2.86 -1.87 8.03
C ILE A 141 -2.38 -1.39 9.39
N GLY A 142 -2.45 -0.09 9.68
CA GLY A 142 -2.07 0.45 10.99
C GLY A 142 -2.94 -0.08 12.14
N ALA A 143 -4.22 -0.34 11.90
CA ALA A 143 -5.15 -0.88 12.89
C ALA A 143 -4.99 -2.39 13.12
N ILE A 144 -4.84 -3.17 12.04
CA ILE A 144 -4.86 -4.65 12.09
C ILE A 144 -3.46 -5.24 12.16
N GLY A 145 -2.46 -4.59 11.59
CA GLY A 145 -1.08 -5.06 11.49
C GLY A 145 -0.49 -5.53 12.82
N PRO A 146 -0.58 -4.73 13.92
CA PRO A 146 -0.08 -5.15 15.23
C PRO A 146 -0.75 -6.44 15.76
N ILE A 147 -2.07 -6.59 15.55
CA ILE A 147 -2.81 -7.80 15.93
C ILE A 147 -2.28 -8.98 15.12
N ALA A 148 -2.19 -8.82 13.81
CA ALA A 148 -1.78 -9.87 12.90
C ALA A 148 -0.34 -10.33 13.17
N TYR A 149 0.58 -9.41 13.49
CA TYR A 149 1.94 -9.74 13.90
C TYR A 149 1.96 -10.57 15.19
N ALA A 150 1.18 -10.17 16.20
CA ALA A 150 1.13 -10.93 17.44
C ALA A 150 0.49 -12.31 17.27
N VAL A 151 -0.53 -12.42 16.40
CA VAL A 151 -1.09 -13.72 15.98
C VAL A 151 -0.02 -14.56 15.28
N SER A 152 0.78 -14.01 14.36
CA SER A 152 1.81 -14.78 13.65
C SER A 152 2.87 -15.33 14.60
N ILE A 153 3.36 -14.51 15.54
CA ILE A 153 4.34 -14.96 16.54
C ILE A 153 3.79 -16.10 17.39
N LYS A 154 2.54 -16.01 17.81
CA LYS A 154 1.96 -17.00 18.71
C LYS A 154 1.55 -18.31 18.02
N THR A 155 1.13 -18.22 16.76
CA THR A 155 0.67 -19.38 15.98
C THR A 155 1.81 -20.04 15.20
N GLY A 156 2.97 -19.37 15.09
CA GLY A 156 4.08 -19.83 14.25
C GLY A 156 3.82 -19.70 12.76
N ILE A 157 2.71 -19.05 12.35
CA ILE A 157 2.46 -18.74 10.93
C ILE A 157 3.56 -17.79 10.45
N ASP A 158 4.10 -18.09 9.27
CA ASP A 158 5.15 -17.28 8.64
C ASP A 158 4.77 -15.77 8.64
N PRO A 159 5.61 -14.89 9.22
CA PRO A 159 5.34 -13.46 9.30
C PRO A 159 5.12 -12.80 7.93
N ALA A 160 5.81 -13.25 6.88
CA ALA A 160 5.64 -12.69 5.54
C ALA A 160 4.29 -13.05 4.94
N LEU A 161 3.86 -14.30 5.07
CA LEU A 161 2.52 -14.76 4.68
C LEU A 161 1.41 -14.01 5.41
N MET A 162 1.56 -13.82 6.73
CA MET A 162 0.60 -13.06 7.53
C MET A 162 0.56 -11.58 7.10
N ALA A 163 1.72 -10.94 6.95
CA ALA A 163 1.78 -9.55 6.49
C ALA A 163 1.15 -9.39 5.09
N GLY A 164 1.52 -10.26 4.15
CA GLY A 164 0.95 -10.29 2.80
C GLY A 164 -0.56 -10.52 2.77
N THR A 165 -1.09 -11.28 3.73
CA THR A 165 -2.54 -11.47 3.93
C THR A 165 -3.23 -10.17 4.33
N ILE A 166 -2.63 -9.40 5.25
CA ILE A 166 -3.17 -8.10 5.67
C ILE A 166 -3.09 -7.07 4.54
N VAL A 167 -1.98 -6.98 3.81
CA VAL A 167 -1.90 -6.13 2.60
C VAL A 167 -2.97 -6.53 1.62
N SER A 168 -3.11 -7.83 1.34
CA SER A 168 -4.08 -8.36 0.39
C SER A 168 -5.50 -7.91 0.71
N GLY A 169 -5.93 -8.06 1.97
CA GLY A 169 -7.27 -7.63 2.41
C GLY A 169 -7.43 -6.11 2.36
N ALA A 170 -6.44 -5.37 2.87
CA ALA A 170 -6.47 -3.90 2.86
C ALA A 170 -6.54 -3.35 1.42
N MET A 171 -5.77 -3.90 0.49
CA MET A 171 -5.75 -3.46 -0.91
C MET A 171 -7.05 -3.82 -1.64
N PHE A 172 -7.66 -4.98 -1.33
CA PHE A 172 -9.00 -5.31 -1.81
C PHE A 172 -10.03 -4.28 -1.36
N GLY A 173 -10.03 -3.93 -0.08
CA GLY A 173 -11.04 -3.05 0.46
C GLY A 173 -10.89 -1.60 -0.03
N ASP A 174 -9.66 -1.09 -0.11
CA ASP A 174 -9.32 0.23 -0.65
C ASP A 174 -9.77 0.39 -2.12
N ASN A 175 -9.56 -0.65 -2.93
CA ASN A 175 -10.00 -0.70 -4.33
C ASN A 175 -11.54 -0.69 -4.49
N LEU A 176 -12.28 -1.22 -3.51
CA LEU A 176 -13.74 -1.23 -3.51
C LEU A 176 -14.37 -0.05 -2.77
N SER A 177 -13.61 0.78 -2.07
CA SER A 177 -14.16 1.93 -1.38
C SER A 177 -14.75 2.94 -2.36
N ILE A 178 -15.99 3.37 -2.10
CA ILE A 178 -16.69 4.39 -2.91
C ILE A 178 -16.15 5.79 -2.60
N ILE A 179 -15.61 6.00 -1.39
CA ILE A 179 -15.24 7.32 -0.86
C ILE A 179 -13.72 7.55 -0.81
N SER A 180 -12.90 6.63 -1.33
CA SER A 180 -11.44 6.78 -1.34
C SER A 180 -10.94 7.82 -2.35
N ASP A 181 -9.81 8.44 -2.04
CA ASP A 181 -9.15 9.42 -2.93
C ASP A 181 -8.84 8.85 -4.31
N THR A 182 -8.46 7.57 -4.37
CA THR A 182 -8.17 6.88 -5.64
C THR A 182 -9.43 6.70 -6.48
N THR A 183 -10.56 6.36 -5.85
CA THR A 183 -11.87 6.27 -6.50
C THR A 183 -12.28 7.62 -7.05
N ILE A 184 -12.20 8.69 -6.24
CA ILE A 184 -12.55 10.05 -6.65
C ILE A 184 -11.65 10.51 -7.81
N ALA A 185 -10.34 10.28 -7.73
CA ALA A 185 -9.39 10.62 -8.78
C ALA A 185 -9.68 9.86 -10.08
N ALA A 186 -9.92 8.56 -10.01
CA ALA A 186 -10.20 7.72 -11.17
C ALA A 186 -11.51 8.13 -11.85
N THR A 187 -12.58 8.34 -11.08
CA THR A 187 -13.89 8.65 -11.65
C THR A 187 -13.95 10.06 -12.22
N ARG A 188 -13.32 11.05 -11.56
CA ARG A 188 -13.24 12.43 -12.06
C ARG A 188 -12.41 12.53 -13.34
N THR A 189 -11.25 11.87 -13.40
CA THR A 189 -10.42 11.90 -14.61
C THR A 189 -11.06 11.19 -15.80
N GLN A 190 -11.91 10.19 -15.54
CA GLN A 190 -12.57 9.43 -16.60
C GLN A 190 -14.01 9.88 -16.90
N GLY A 191 -14.56 10.83 -16.14
CA GLY A 191 -15.91 11.38 -16.36
C GLY A 191 -17.04 10.37 -16.12
N CYS A 192 -16.95 9.57 -15.04
CA CYS A 192 -18.00 8.60 -14.68
C CYS A 192 -18.42 8.72 -13.21
N GLU A 193 -19.53 8.08 -12.85
CA GLU A 193 -20.00 8.06 -11.47
C GLU A 193 -19.25 7.02 -10.62
N MET A 194 -19.03 7.34 -9.34
CA MET A 194 -18.35 6.42 -8.39
C MET A 194 -19.09 5.09 -8.25
N LYS A 195 -20.43 5.10 -8.29
CA LYS A 195 -21.27 3.90 -8.21
C LYS A 195 -21.06 2.97 -9.41
N ASP A 196 -20.85 3.52 -10.60
CA ASP A 196 -20.61 2.73 -11.81
C ASP A 196 -19.22 2.09 -11.80
N LYS A 197 -18.20 2.83 -11.36
CA LYS A 197 -16.86 2.28 -11.12
C LYS A 197 -16.91 1.16 -10.08
N PHE A 198 -17.61 1.35 -8.96
CA PHE A 198 -17.75 0.33 -7.92
C PHE A 198 -18.32 -0.98 -8.47
N ARG A 199 -19.42 -0.89 -9.24
CA ARG A 199 -20.02 -2.06 -9.90
C ARG A 199 -19.09 -2.72 -10.90
N GLU A 200 -18.25 -1.96 -11.58
CA GLU A 200 -17.27 -2.51 -12.52
C GLU A 200 -16.12 -3.20 -11.79
N ASN A 201 -15.58 -2.60 -10.72
CA ASN A 201 -14.54 -3.22 -9.88
C ASN A 201 -15.01 -4.54 -9.29
N LEU A 202 -16.25 -4.63 -8.77
CA LEU A 202 -16.77 -5.88 -8.20
C LEU A 202 -16.69 -7.06 -9.16
N LYS A 203 -16.84 -6.85 -10.48
CA LYS A 203 -16.77 -7.91 -11.48
C LYS A 203 -15.35 -8.50 -11.64
N ILE A 204 -14.32 -7.79 -11.16
CA ILE A 204 -12.91 -8.18 -11.27
C ILE A 204 -12.36 -8.55 -9.88
N ALA A 205 -12.60 -7.70 -8.89
CA ALA A 205 -12.10 -7.84 -7.54
C ALA A 205 -12.74 -9.01 -6.78
N LEU A 206 -14.04 -9.28 -6.96
CA LEU A 206 -14.71 -10.35 -6.23
C LEU A 206 -14.24 -11.76 -6.65
N PRO A 207 -14.10 -12.08 -7.97
CA PRO A 207 -13.45 -13.31 -8.37
C PRO A 207 -12.00 -13.43 -7.87
N ALA A 208 -11.24 -12.34 -7.91
CA ALA A 208 -9.87 -12.32 -7.40
C ALA A 208 -9.82 -12.63 -5.90
N ALA A 209 -10.68 -11.99 -5.11
CA ALA A 209 -10.79 -12.23 -3.67
C ALA A 209 -11.21 -13.66 -3.34
N ALA A 210 -12.15 -14.24 -4.09
CA ALA A 210 -12.55 -15.64 -3.90
C ALA A 210 -11.37 -16.61 -4.14
N LEU A 211 -10.57 -16.37 -5.19
CA LEU A 211 -9.36 -17.13 -5.46
C LEU A 211 -8.29 -16.91 -4.37
N THR A 212 -8.14 -15.69 -3.87
CA THR A 212 -7.24 -15.39 -2.74
C THR A 212 -7.67 -16.12 -1.48
N VAL A 213 -8.95 -16.09 -1.12
CA VAL A 213 -9.47 -16.81 0.06
C VAL A 213 -9.22 -18.31 -0.09
N ALA A 214 -9.48 -18.90 -1.25
CA ALA A 214 -9.19 -20.31 -1.50
C ALA A 214 -7.69 -20.64 -1.35
N LEU A 215 -6.82 -19.78 -1.89
CA LEU A 215 -5.37 -19.92 -1.73
C LEU A 215 -4.95 -19.80 -0.26
N LEU A 216 -5.48 -18.83 0.49
CA LEU A 216 -5.15 -18.62 1.89
C LEU A 216 -5.63 -19.78 2.78
N VAL A 217 -6.79 -20.37 2.49
CA VAL A 217 -7.25 -21.59 3.17
C VAL A 217 -6.24 -22.73 2.95
N PHE A 218 -5.73 -22.88 1.73
CA PHE A 218 -4.72 -23.91 1.41
C PHE A 218 -3.35 -23.63 2.03
N LEU A 219 -2.93 -22.35 2.09
CA LEU A 219 -1.66 -21.92 2.67
C LEU A 219 -1.69 -21.83 4.19
N THR A 220 -2.86 -21.86 4.82
CA THR A 220 -2.96 -21.84 6.29
C THR A 220 -2.35 -23.14 6.82
N PRO A 221 -1.27 -23.07 7.64
CA PRO A 221 -0.65 -24.26 8.20
C PRO A 221 -1.65 -25.14 8.96
N GLU A 222 -1.40 -26.45 9.00
CA GLU A 222 -2.26 -27.34 9.77
C GLU A 222 -2.35 -26.89 11.24
N PRO A 223 -3.52 -27.05 11.89
CA PRO A 223 -3.72 -26.61 13.26
C PRO A 223 -2.76 -27.34 14.20
N GLN A 224 -1.63 -26.73 14.55
CA GLN A 224 -0.97 -27.07 15.80
C GLN A 224 -1.88 -26.62 16.93
N ALA A 225 -2.01 -27.42 17.99
CA ALA A 225 -2.81 -27.04 19.14
C ALA A 225 -2.18 -25.80 19.79
N VAL A 226 -2.70 -24.61 19.46
CA VAL A 226 -2.28 -23.36 20.08
C VAL A 226 -3.01 -23.27 21.42
N GLU A 227 -2.29 -23.53 22.51
CA GLU A 227 -2.87 -23.34 23.85
C GLU A 227 -3.25 -21.87 24.05
N THR A 228 -4.55 -21.63 24.24
CA THR A 228 -5.07 -20.33 24.65
C THR A 228 -4.81 -20.14 26.13
N LYS A 229 -4.09 -19.08 26.48
CA LYS A 229 -3.87 -18.66 27.87
C LYS A 229 -5.08 -17.85 28.37
N PRO A 230 -5.33 -17.81 29.68
CA PRO A 230 -6.29 -16.87 30.26
C PRO A 230 -5.98 -15.43 29.85
N PHE A 231 -7.02 -14.64 29.59
CA PHE A 231 -6.90 -13.24 29.17
C PHE A 231 -8.00 -12.38 29.79
N ASP A 232 -7.74 -11.08 29.88
CA ASP A 232 -8.71 -10.10 30.36
C ASP A 232 -9.43 -9.44 29.18
N TRP A 233 -10.77 -9.55 29.17
CA TRP A 233 -11.62 -8.92 28.16
C TRP A 233 -11.53 -7.40 28.17
N LEU A 234 -11.21 -6.78 29.30
CA LEU A 234 -11.04 -5.32 29.40
C LEU A 234 -9.91 -4.83 28.49
N LEU A 235 -8.82 -5.60 28.41
CA LEU A 235 -7.65 -5.30 27.57
C LEU A 235 -7.89 -5.60 26.08
N VAL A 236 -8.97 -6.31 25.73
CA VAL A 236 -9.41 -6.53 24.33
C VAL A 236 -10.19 -5.33 23.78
N LEU A 237 -10.84 -4.56 24.65
CA LEU A 237 -11.73 -3.46 24.25
C LEU A 237 -11.07 -2.39 23.36
N PRO A 238 -9.81 -1.96 23.56
CA PRO A 238 -9.18 -0.97 22.69
C PRO A 238 -9.11 -1.41 21.23
N TYR A 239 -8.82 -2.70 20.98
CA TYR A 239 -8.79 -3.27 19.64
C TYR A 239 -10.18 -3.40 19.04
N ALA A 240 -11.14 -3.92 19.82
CA ALA A 240 -12.53 -4.02 19.38
C ALA A 240 -13.09 -2.62 19.03
N PHE A 241 -12.77 -1.61 19.84
CA PHE A 241 -13.15 -0.22 19.61
C PHE A 241 -12.57 0.36 18.32
N ILE A 242 -11.27 0.19 18.07
CA ILE A 242 -10.66 0.59 16.79
C ILE A 242 -11.36 -0.07 15.62
N LEU A 243 -11.58 -1.40 15.68
CA LEU A 243 -12.24 -2.13 14.60
C LEU A 243 -13.67 -1.64 14.38
N VAL A 244 -14.44 -1.38 15.44
CA VAL A 244 -15.80 -0.82 15.34
C VAL A 244 -15.78 0.57 14.70
N LEU A 245 -14.95 1.49 15.19
CA LEU A 245 -14.87 2.84 14.61
C LEU A 245 -14.43 2.81 13.14
N ALA A 246 -13.50 1.92 12.81
CA ALA A 246 -13.03 1.71 11.46
C ALA A 246 -14.13 1.18 10.53
N VAL A 247 -14.92 0.20 10.98
CA VAL A 247 -16.08 -0.34 10.24
C VAL A 247 -17.21 0.68 10.11
N VAL A 248 -17.37 1.57 11.09
CA VAL A 248 -18.31 2.71 11.01
C VAL A 248 -17.84 3.77 9.99
N GLY A 249 -16.58 3.70 9.52
CA GLY A 249 -16.03 4.63 8.54
C GLY A 249 -15.52 5.94 9.16
N ILE A 250 -15.19 5.93 10.45
CA ILE A 250 -14.56 7.09 11.11
C ILE A 250 -13.15 7.29 10.56
N ASN A 251 -12.73 8.56 10.47
CA ASN A 251 -11.41 8.92 9.96
C ASN A 251 -10.29 8.22 10.75
N VAL A 252 -9.32 7.67 10.02
CA VAL A 252 -8.17 6.92 10.57
C VAL A 252 -7.42 7.65 11.69
N PHE A 253 -7.24 8.97 11.61
CA PHE A 253 -6.55 9.73 12.66
C PHE A 253 -7.31 9.68 13.97
N VAL A 254 -8.63 9.84 13.91
CA VAL A 254 -9.50 9.75 15.08
C VAL A 254 -9.48 8.33 15.64
N VAL A 255 -9.58 7.32 14.77
CA VAL A 255 -9.53 5.90 15.16
C VAL A 255 -8.25 5.57 15.91
N LEU A 256 -7.08 5.86 15.34
CA LEU A 256 -5.80 5.52 15.97
C LEU A 256 -5.53 6.36 17.21
N PHE A 257 -5.79 7.67 17.18
CA PHE A 257 -5.56 8.54 18.33
C PHE A 257 -6.45 8.15 19.53
N SER A 258 -7.75 7.96 19.30
CA SER A 258 -8.66 7.51 20.36
C SER A 258 -8.32 6.10 20.84
N GLY A 259 -7.84 5.22 19.95
CA GLY A 259 -7.33 3.89 20.30
C GLY A 259 -6.12 3.91 21.24
N ILE A 260 -5.15 4.81 21.02
CA ILE A 260 -3.99 5.01 21.91
C ILE A 260 -4.47 5.40 23.32
N ILE A 261 -5.35 6.40 23.39
CA ILE A 261 -5.88 6.87 24.68
C ILE A 261 -6.66 5.76 25.37
N PHE A 262 -7.50 5.03 24.63
CA PHE A 262 -8.30 3.97 25.22
C PHE A 262 -7.43 2.80 25.70
N ALA A 263 -6.39 2.41 24.95
CA ALA A 263 -5.43 1.40 25.39
C ALA A 263 -4.72 1.81 26.69
N ALA A 264 -4.31 3.08 26.79
CA ALA A 264 -3.70 3.61 28.01
C ALA A 264 -4.68 3.61 29.19
N LEU A 265 -5.94 4.04 28.98
CA LEU A 265 -6.97 4.03 30.02
C LEU A 265 -7.24 2.62 30.56
N MET A 266 -7.30 1.61 29.69
CA MET A 266 -7.44 0.22 30.13
C MET A 266 -6.18 -0.27 30.85
N GLY A 267 -5.00 0.08 30.36
CA GLY A 267 -3.74 -0.22 31.05
C GLY A 267 -3.67 0.36 32.46
N PHE A 268 -4.14 1.60 32.67
CA PHE A 268 -4.13 2.27 33.98
C PHE A 268 -5.03 1.61 35.03
N THR A 269 -5.95 0.72 34.60
CA THR A 269 -6.73 -0.09 35.56
C THR A 269 -5.91 -1.25 36.15
N GLY A 270 -4.80 -1.62 35.50
CA GLY A 270 -3.80 -2.56 36.01
C GLY A 270 -2.51 -1.85 36.47
N ASP A 271 -1.36 -2.47 36.19
CA ASP A 271 -0.05 -1.98 36.66
C ASP A 271 0.60 -0.93 35.74
N TYR A 272 -0.08 -0.48 34.68
CA TYR A 272 0.49 0.47 33.73
C TYR A 272 0.52 1.88 34.32
N GLN A 273 1.68 2.54 34.25
CA GLN A 273 1.86 3.88 34.83
C GLN A 273 1.88 4.98 33.77
N GLY A 274 1.39 6.18 34.11
CA GLY A 274 1.38 7.34 33.21
C GLY A 274 2.76 7.76 32.68
N ALA A 275 3.84 7.53 33.45
CA ALA A 275 5.20 7.77 32.97
C ALA A 275 5.65 6.77 31.90
N ALA A 276 5.16 5.52 31.95
CA ALA A 276 5.40 4.52 30.92
C ALA A 276 4.66 4.89 29.62
N PHE A 277 3.42 5.38 29.73
CA PHE A 277 2.63 5.85 28.58
C PHE A 277 3.40 6.83 27.67
N VAL A 278 3.99 7.87 28.24
CA VAL A 278 4.74 8.86 27.44
C VAL A 278 5.95 8.22 26.74
N LYS A 279 6.67 7.33 27.44
CA LYS A 279 7.83 6.62 26.88
C LYS A 279 7.43 5.66 25.77
N ASP A 280 6.35 4.92 25.94
CA ASP A 280 5.88 3.93 24.98
C ASP A 280 5.32 4.58 23.72
N VAL A 281 4.61 5.71 23.85
CA VAL A 281 4.21 6.53 22.68
C VAL A 281 5.43 7.00 21.90
N TYR A 282 6.43 7.57 22.59
CA TYR A 282 7.65 8.05 21.93
C TYR A 282 8.44 6.90 21.27
N LYS A 283 8.56 5.76 21.96
CA LYS A 283 9.15 4.54 21.39
C LYS A 283 8.44 4.12 20.11
N GLY A 284 7.10 4.11 20.12
CA GLY A 284 6.31 3.80 18.92
C GLY A 284 6.56 4.76 17.76
N PHE A 285 6.81 6.05 18.04
CA PHE A 285 7.23 7.01 17.01
C PHE A 285 8.63 6.71 16.47
N SER A 286 9.59 6.41 17.37
CA SER A 286 10.97 6.05 17.00
C SER A 286 11.02 4.81 16.13
N ASP A 287 10.23 3.77 16.45
CA ASP A 287 10.16 2.53 15.68
C ASP A 287 9.70 2.75 14.23
N MET A 288 8.98 3.85 13.97
CA MET A 288 8.45 4.21 12.65
C MET A 288 9.30 5.24 11.90
N GLN A 289 10.40 5.71 12.48
CA GLN A 289 11.22 6.80 11.94
C GLN A 289 11.84 6.44 10.57
N GLU A 290 12.28 5.20 10.38
CA GLU A 290 12.92 4.78 9.13
C GLU A 290 11.97 4.93 7.94
N ILE A 291 10.77 4.37 8.04
CA ILE A 291 9.77 4.40 6.98
C ILE A 291 9.17 5.80 6.79
N PHE A 292 9.12 6.61 7.85
CA PHE A 292 8.77 8.02 7.78
C PHE A 292 9.75 8.79 6.90
N LEU A 293 11.06 8.66 7.15
CA LEU A 293 12.09 9.34 6.37
C LEU A 293 12.10 8.87 4.91
N LEU A 294 12.01 7.55 4.70
CA LEU A 294 11.97 6.99 3.36
C LEU A 294 10.78 7.51 2.55
N SER A 295 9.59 7.56 3.14
CA SER A 295 8.38 8.04 2.45
C SER A 295 8.51 9.51 2.03
N MET A 296 9.08 10.35 2.89
CA MET A 296 9.38 11.75 2.59
C MET A 296 10.36 11.88 1.41
N PHE A 297 11.43 11.07 1.42
CA PHE A 297 12.45 11.08 0.37
C PHE A 297 11.93 10.58 -0.98
N ILE A 298 11.10 9.54 -0.98
CA ILE A 298 10.41 9.06 -2.19
C ILE A 298 9.45 10.12 -2.71
N GLY A 299 8.70 10.80 -1.83
CA GLY A 299 7.83 11.92 -2.21
C GLY A 299 8.60 13.03 -2.92
N GLY A 300 9.76 13.41 -2.39
CA GLY A 300 10.64 14.41 -3.00
C GLY A 300 11.22 13.96 -4.37
N LEU A 301 11.67 12.71 -4.49
CA LEU A 301 12.12 12.15 -5.77
C LEU A 301 11.00 12.10 -6.82
N SER A 302 9.79 11.74 -6.39
CA SER A 302 8.63 11.63 -7.27
C SER A 302 8.24 12.98 -7.86
N GLU A 303 8.38 14.06 -7.09
CA GLU A 303 8.14 15.42 -7.60
C GLU A 303 9.20 15.82 -8.65
N PHE A 304 10.47 15.44 -8.49
CA PHE A 304 11.48 15.65 -9.53
C PHE A 304 11.12 14.94 -10.85
N ILE A 305 10.65 13.68 -10.78
CA ILE A 305 10.21 12.93 -11.97
C ILE A 305 9.05 13.68 -12.65
N ARG A 306 8.09 14.16 -11.85
CA ARG A 306 6.91 14.88 -12.34
C ARG A 306 7.28 16.20 -13.03
N VAL A 307 8.06 17.06 -12.39
CA VAL A 307 8.38 18.40 -12.94
C VAL A 307 9.33 18.35 -14.14
N ASN A 308 10.17 17.30 -14.23
CA ASN A 308 11.06 17.11 -15.37
C ASN A 308 10.40 16.37 -16.56
N GLY A 309 9.10 16.05 -16.47
CA GLY A 309 8.34 15.43 -17.56
C GLY A 309 8.54 13.92 -17.71
N GLY A 310 9.12 13.23 -16.73
CA GLY A 310 9.37 11.78 -16.79
C GLY A 310 8.09 10.96 -16.95
N LEU A 311 6.99 11.39 -16.34
CA LEU A 311 5.68 10.74 -16.46
C LEU A 311 5.09 10.91 -17.87
N ASP A 312 5.25 12.08 -18.49
CA ASP A 312 4.84 12.33 -19.88
C ASP A 312 5.65 11.46 -20.85
N TYR A 313 6.96 11.30 -20.60
CA TYR A 313 7.82 10.41 -21.39
C TYR A 313 7.34 8.96 -21.34
N LEU A 314 7.04 8.44 -20.13
CA LEU A 314 6.49 7.10 -19.96
C LEU A 314 5.15 6.96 -20.69
N ALA A 315 4.27 7.95 -20.56
CA ALA A 315 2.99 7.96 -21.22
C ALA A 315 3.11 7.89 -22.75
N HIS A 316 4.02 8.65 -23.35
CA HIS A 316 4.28 8.61 -24.79
C HIS A 316 4.86 7.25 -25.23
N LYS A 317 5.77 6.66 -24.46
CA LYS A 317 6.33 5.34 -24.76
C LYS A 317 5.27 4.24 -24.71
N ILE A 318 4.39 4.28 -23.72
CA ILE A 318 3.31 3.30 -23.57
C ILE A 318 2.27 3.45 -24.68
N GLN A 319 1.90 4.69 -25.05
CA GLN A 319 1.05 4.93 -26.22
C GLN A 319 1.67 4.36 -27.51
N ALA A 320 2.98 4.54 -27.73
CA ALA A 320 3.65 4.00 -28.90
C ALA A 320 3.64 2.46 -28.95
N ILE A 321 3.89 1.79 -27.81
CA ILE A 321 3.81 0.33 -27.71
C ILE A 321 2.37 -0.14 -27.93
N THR A 322 1.40 0.55 -27.32
CA THR A 322 -0.03 0.26 -27.44
C THR A 322 -0.49 0.36 -28.90
N ALA A 323 -0.01 1.35 -29.65
CA ALA A 323 -0.32 1.50 -31.08
C ALA A 323 0.15 0.31 -31.94
N LEU A 324 1.21 -0.39 -31.54
CA LEU A 324 1.66 -1.61 -32.23
C LEU A 324 0.71 -2.78 -31.95
N ILE A 325 0.31 -2.96 -30.69
CA ILE A 325 -0.62 -4.02 -30.24
C ILE A 325 -2.03 -3.76 -30.79
N ALA A 326 -2.40 -2.48 -30.96
CA ALA A 326 -3.69 -2.05 -31.51
C ALA A 326 -3.95 -2.58 -32.92
N LYS A 327 -2.90 -2.94 -33.69
CA LYS A 327 -3.02 -3.56 -35.01
C LYS A 327 -3.72 -4.93 -34.96
N TRP A 328 -3.61 -5.63 -33.84
CA TRP A 328 -4.31 -6.91 -33.62
C TRP A 328 -5.70 -6.69 -33.03
N HIS A 329 -5.81 -5.91 -31.94
CA HIS A 329 -7.11 -5.69 -31.30
C HIS A 329 -7.16 -4.37 -30.50
N ARG A 330 -7.63 -3.29 -31.13
CA ARG A 330 -7.64 -1.92 -30.57
C ARG A 330 -8.13 -1.82 -29.13
N LYS A 331 -9.35 -2.31 -28.85
CA LYS A 331 -9.96 -2.23 -27.51
C LYS A 331 -9.19 -2.95 -26.40
N VAL A 332 -8.48 -4.04 -26.74
CA VAL A 332 -7.66 -4.79 -25.77
C VAL A 332 -6.35 -4.06 -25.57
N ALA A 333 -5.73 -3.60 -26.65
CA ALA A 333 -4.51 -2.80 -26.61
C ALA A 333 -4.68 -1.56 -25.74
N ASP A 334 -5.75 -0.79 -25.95
CA ASP A 334 -5.97 0.47 -25.22
C ASP A 334 -6.25 0.23 -23.72
N GLN A 335 -6.96 -0.84 -23.34
CA GLN A 335 -7.12 -1.23 -21.93
C GLN A 335 -5.78 -1.65 -21.29
N LEU A 336 -4.95 -2.41 -22.00
CA LEU A 336 -3.60 -2.75 -21.55
C LEU A 336 -2.69 -1.52 -21.48
N GLY A 337 -2.89 -0.55 -22.38
CA GLY A 337 -2.19 0.74 -22.37
C GLY A 337 -2.54 1.56 -21.13
N ILE A 338 -3.83 1.64 -20.76
CA ILE A 338 -4.29 2.27 -19.51
C ILE A 338 -3.66 1.58 -18.29
N ALA A 339 -3.68 0.24 -18.26
CA ALA A 339 -3.09 -0.56 -17.19
C ALA A 339 -1.58 -0.29 -17.05
N ALA A 340 -0.83 -0.39 -18.15
CA ALA A 340 0.61 -0.16 -18.18
C ALA A 340 0.97 1.27 -17.77
N LEU A 341 0.17 2.26 -18.17
CA LEU A 341 0.39 3.66 -17.85
C LEU A 341 0.35 3.90 -16.34
N VAL A 342 -0.70 3.43 -15.69
CA VAL A 342 -0.84 3.62 -14.23
C VAL A 342 0.12 2.73 -13.45
N LEU A 343 0.38 1.49 -13.89
CA LEU A 343 1.40 0.61 -13.29
C LEU A 343 2.76 1.30 -13.26
N THR A 344 3.22 1.80 -14.41
CA THR A 344 4.55 2.43 -14.52
C THR A 344 4.61 3.76 -13.79
N SER A 345 3.57 4.58 -13.87
CA SER A 345 3.49 5.84 -13.12
C SER A 345 3.46 5.58 -11.62
N ASN A 346 2.80 4.52 -11.15
CA ASN A 346 2.75 4.17 -9.73
C ASN A 346 4.02 3.47 -9.25
N LEU A 347 4.67 2.68 -10.09
CA LEU A 347 6.05 2.22 -9.86
C LEU A 347 6.97 3.42 -9.62
N CYS A 348 6.77 4.51 -10.37
CA CYS A 348 7.62 5.69 -10.23
C CYS A 348 7.33 6.56 -9.01
N ILE A 349 6.06 6.72 -8.66
CA ILE A 349 5.62 7.69 -7.65
C ILE A 349 5.36 7.02 -6.29
N ALA A 350 5.06 5.72 -6.29
CA ALA A 350 4.59 4.95 -5.13
C ALA A 350 3.40 5.61 -4.41
N ASN A 351 2.49 6.22 -5.19
CA ASN A 351 1.30 6.90 -4.69
C ASN A 351 0.12 6.75 -5.65
N ASN A 352 -0.82 5.87 -5.30
CA ASN A 352 -1.99 5.54 -6.11
C ASN A 352 -2.71 6.77 -6.67
N THR A 353 -3.10 7.70 -5.78
CA THR A 353 -3.93 8.85 -6.15
C THR A 353 -3.20 9.76 -7.12
N VAL A 354 -1.93 10.09 -6.85
CA VAL A 354 -1.13 10.96 -7.72
C VAL A 354 -0.90 10.29 -9.08
N SER A 355 -0.59 9.00 -9.10
CA SER A 355 -0.41 8.24 -10.34
C SER A 355 -1.67 8.19 -11.18
N ILE A 356 -2.84 8.01 -10.56
CA ILE A 356 -4.14 8.04 -11.26
C ILE A 356 -4.41 9.42 -11.85
N ILE A 357 -4.18 10.50 -11.09
CA ILE A 357 -4.41 11.87 -11.58
C ILE A 357 -3.52 12.19 -12.77
N VAL A 358 -2.23 11.82 -12.71
CA VAL A 358 -1.29 12.09 -13.80
C VAL A 358 -1.57 11.21 -15.02
N ALA A 359 -1.86 9.92 -14.82
CA ALA A 359 -2.20 9.01 -15.92
C ALA A 359 -3.58 9.33 -16.54
N GLY A 360 -4.48 9.96 -15.78
CA GLY A 360 -5.88 10.15 -16.10
C GLY A 360 -6.17 10.73 -17.49
N PRO A 361 -5.61 11.90 -17.88
CA PRO A 361 -5.86 12.51 -19.19
C PRO A 361 -5.42 11.62 -20.37
N VAL A 362 -4.29 10.93 -20.24
CA VAL A 362 -3.79 10.02 -21.27
C VAL A 362 -4.61 8.75 -21.33
N ALA A 363 -4.97 8.19 -20.17
CA ALA A 363 -5.86 7.05 -20.07
C ALA A 363 -7.24 7.36 -20.67
N LYS A 364 -7.74 8.59 -20.49
CA LYS A 364 -9.00 9.04 -21.09
C LYS A 364 -8.92 9.07 -22.61
N LYS A 365 -7.82 9.57 -23.17
CA LYS A 365 -7.57 9.54 -24.62
C LYS A 365 -7.53 8.11 -25.16
N LEU A 366 -6.80 7.21 -24.50
CA LEU A 366 -6.76 5.78 -24.88
C LEU A 366 -8.15 5.14 -24.79
N ALA A 367 -8.93 5.48 -23.75
CA ALA A 367 -10.29 5.00 -23.58
C ALA A 367 -11.20 5.45 -24.73
N ASP A 368 -11.12 6.73 -25.12
CA ASP A 368 -11.91 7.29 -26.22
C ASP A 368 -11.54 6.66 -27.56
N ASP A 369 -10.25 6.53 -27.84
CA ASP A 369 -9.70 5.86 -29.02
C ASP A 369 -10.17 4.39 -29.12
N GLY A 370 -10.18 3.68 -27.99
CA GLY A 370 -10.57 2.28 -27.89
C GLY A 370 -12.07 2.04 -27.74
N LYS A 371 -12.89 3.11 -27.69
CA LYS A 371 -14.33 3.07 -27.35
C LYS A 371 -14.60 2.29 -26.07
N ILE A 372 -13.82 2.57 -25.03
CA ILE A 372 -13.90 1.97 -23.69
C ILE A 372 -14.73 2.90 -22.80
N SER A 373 -15.72 2.36 -22.10
CA SER A 373 -16.54 3.16 -21.19
C SER A 373 -15.72 3.81 -20.06
N GLY A 374 -16.12 5.01 -19.63
CA GLY A 374 -15.43 5.75 -18.54
C GLY A 374 -15.34 4.94 -17.25
N LYS A 375 -16.40 4.21 -16.87
CA LYS A 375 -16.41 3.31 -15.70
C LYS A 375 -15.35 2.20 -15.80
N ARG A 376 -15.12 1.66 -17.01
CA ARG A 376 -14.12 0.62 -17.27
C ARG A 376 -12.71 1.20 -17.21
N SER A 377 -12.48 2.35 -17.82
CA SER A 377 -11.20 3.07 -17.72
C SER A 377 -10.86 3.42 -16.27
N ALA A 378 -11.82 3.97 -15.51
CA ALA A 378 -11.64 4.31 -14.10
C ALA A 378 -11.33 3.07 -13.25
N SER A 379 -12.04 1.96 -13.52
CA SER A 379 -11.79 0.67 -12.88
C SER A 379 -10.37 0.17 -13.14
N LEU A 380 -9.89 0.22 -14.39
CA LEU A 380 -8.55 -0.21 -14.75
C LEU A 380 -7.47 0.68 -14.11
N LEU A 381 -7.65 2.01 -14.13
CA LEU A 381 -6.73 2.93 -13.47
C LEU A 381 -6.56 2.59 -11.98
N ASP A 382 -7.67 2.42 -11.28
CA ASP A 382 -7.65 2.18 -9.85
C ASP A 382 -7.14 0.77 -9.50
N ILE A 383 -7.57 -0.27 -10.23
CA ILE A 383 -7.10 -1.65 -10.03
C ILE A 383 -5.60 -1.74 -10.25
N PHE A 384 -5.08 -1.21 -11.35
CA PHE A 384 -3.66 -1.35 -11.65
C PHE A 384 -2.79 -0.44 -10.79
N ALA A 385 -3.30 0.70 -10.30
CA ALA A 385 -2.64 1.45 -9.22
C ALA A 385 -2.54 0.59 -7.95
N CYS A 386 -3.68 0.01 -7.51
CA CYS A 386 -3.76 -0.88 -6.36
C CYS A 386 -2.79 -2.07 -6.48
N VAL A 387 -2.83 -2.79 -7.60
CA VAL A 387 -1.92 -3.93 -7.90
C VAL A 387 -0.47 -3.52 -7.74
N MET A 388 -0.05 -2.42 -8.38
CA MET A 388 1.35 -1.98 -8.28
C MET A 388 1.69 -1.72 -6.83
N GLN A 389 0.90 -0.88 -6.16
CA GLN A 389 1.20 -0.42 -4.81
C GLN A 389 1.29 -1.53 -3.77
N GLY A 390 0.37 -2.50 -3.81
CA GLY A 390 0.43 -3.64 -2.91
C GLY A 390 1.59 -4.60 -3.19
N SER A 391 2.25 -4.45 -4.34
CA SER A 391 3.42 -5.23 -4.77
C SER A 391 4.73 -4.43 -4.70
N LEU A 392 4.70 -3.15 -4.28
CA LEU A 392 5.89 -2.30 -4.21
C LEU A 392 6.61 -2.45 -2.87
N PRO A 393 7.88 -2.87 -2.84
CA PRO A 393 8.64 -3.00 -1.59
C PRO A 393 8.94 -1.65 -0.93
N TYR A 394 9.03 -0.58 -1.72
CA TYR A 394 9.11 0.79 -1.22
C TYR A 394 7.75 1.49 -1.16
N GLY A 395 6.67 0.74 -1.36
CA GLY A 395 5.30 1.22 -1.20
C GLY A 395 4.93 1.32 0.28
N ALA A 396 4.10 2.29 0.59
CA ALA A 396 3.71 2.64 1.95
C ALA A 396 3.19 1.44 2.79
N GLN A 397 2.39 0.57 2.15
CA GLN A 397 1.79 -0.62 2.75
C GLN A 397 2.84 -1.65 3.14
N ALA A 398 3.79 -1.93 2.26
CA ALA A 398 4.88 -2.88 2.50
C ALA A 398 5.85 -2.36 3.57
N LEU A 399 6.15 -1.06 3.54
CA LEU A 399 7.01 -0.41 4.53
C LEU A 399 6.42 -0.49 5.94
N LEU A 400 5.14 -0.17 6.10
CA LEU A 400 4.48 -0.20 7.41
C LEU A 400 4.44 -1.61 8.01
N LEU A 401 4.06 -2.61 7.23
CA LEU A 401 4.06 -3.98 7.71
C LEU A 401 5.47 -4.53 7.89
N GLY A 402 6.43 -4.19 7.03
CA GLY A 402 7.82 -4.58 7.22
C GLY A 402 8.37 -4.06 8.55
N ALA A 403 8.07 -2.81 8.90
CA ALA A 403 8.43 -2.23 10.20
C ALA A 403 7.68 -2.91 11.37
N THR A 404 6.37 -3.16 11.22
CA THR A 404 5.53 -3.78 12.26
C THR A 404 5.95 -5.23 12.54
N PHE A 405 6.22 -5.99 11.48
CA PHE A 405 6.56 -7.42 11.54
C PHE A 405 8.06 -7.68 11.67
N LYS A 406 8.90 -6.64 11.53
CA LYS A 406 10.37 -6.71 11.54
C LYS A 406 10.91 -7.65 10.45
N ILE A 407 10.31 -7.57 9.26
CA ILE A 407 10.69 -8.33 8.06
C ILE A 407 10.90 -7.41 6.87
N SER A 408 11.64 -7.89 5.86
CA SER A 408 11.92 -7.06 4.69
C SER A 408 10.62 -6.67 3.98
N PRO A 409 10.44 -5.38 3.59
CA PRO A 409 9.29 -4.96 2.78
C PRO A 409 9.15 -5.74 1.45
N TRP A 410 10.25 -6.33 0.97
CA TRP A 410 10.24 -7.27 -0.15
C TRP A 410 9.42 -8.53 0.14
N GLU A 411 9.56 -9.12 1.32
CA GLU A 411 8.85 -10.33 1.74
C GLU A 411 7.34 -10.06 1.89
N VAL A 412 6.99 -8.88 2.41
CA VAL A 412 5.60 -8.42 2.46
C VAL A 412 5.01 -8.33 1.05
N SER A 413 5.72 -7.64 0.15
CA SER A 413 5.24 -7.38 -1.21
C SER A 413 5.05 -8.65 -2.04
N THR A 414 5.96 -9.61 -1.91
CA THR A 414 5.90 -10.89 -2.61
C THR A 414 4.83 -11.83 -2.05
N SER A 415 4.42 -11.62 -0.79
CA SER A 415 3.34 -12.38 -0.13
C SER A 415 1.95 -11.75 -0.31
N SER A 416 1.84 -10.59 -0.95
CA SER A 416 0.58 -9.90 -1.25
C SER A 416 -0.23 -10.58 -2.37
N PHE A 417 -0.61 -11.85 -2.19
CA PHE A 417 -1.20 -12.70 -3.23
C PHE A 417 -2.43 -12.10 -3.92
N TYR A 418 -3.28 -11.36 -3.20
CA TYR A 418 -4.45 -10.72 -3.82
C TYR A 418 -4.06 -9.77 -4.94
N CYS A 419 -2.99 -8.99 -4.78
CA CYS A 419 -2.56 -8.02 -5.80
C CYS A 419 -2.17 -8.74 -7.10
N PHE A 420 -1.44 -9.86 -7.01
CA PHE A 420 -1.06 -10.66 -8.17
C PHE A 420 -2.26 -11.36 -8.81
N ILE A 421 -3.15 -11.93 -7.99
CA ILE A 421 -4.38 -12.58 -8.46
C ILE A 421 -5.33 -11.56 -9.11
N LEU A 422 -5.43 -10.35 -8.55
CA LEU A 422 -6.21 -9.24 -9.10
C LEU A 422 -5.64 -8.79 -10.44
N ALA A 423 -4.32 -8.67 -10.57
CA ALA A 423 -3.65 -8.35 -11.84
C ALA A 423 -4.00 -9.40 -12.91
N PHE A 424 -3.85 -10.68 -12.58
CA PHE A 424 -4.19 -11.78 -13.47
C PHE A 424 -5.67 -11.74 -13.87
N THR A 425 -6.56 -11.58 -12.90
CA THR A 425 -8.01 -11.51 -13.14
C THR A 425 -8.38 -10.31 -14.00
N ALA A 426 -7.79 -9.14 -13.76
CA ALA A 426 -8.01 -7.94 -14.55
C ALA A 426 -7.58 -8.13 -16.01
N VAL A 427 -6.39 -8.68 -16.24
CA VAL A 427 -5.88 -9.00 -17.59
C VAL A 427 -6.78 -10.05 -18.27
N ALA A 428 -7.19 -11.10 -17.55
CA ALA A 428 -8.11 -12.10 -18.07
C ALA A 428 -9.45 -11.46 -18.48
N VAL A 429 -10.02 -10.56 -17.67
CA VAL A 429 -11.27 -9.86 -18.01
C VAL A 429 -11.09 -8.95 -19.23
N ILE A 430 -9.96 -8.23 -19.35
CA ILE A 430 -9.64 -7.45 -20.56
C ILE A 430 -9.63 -8.37 -21.81
N CYS A 431 -9.02 -9.55 -21.69
CA CYS A 431 -8.90 -10.52 -22.77
C CYS A 431 -10.19 -11.27 -23.10
N ILE A 432 -11.08 -11.52 -22.14
CA ILE A 432 -12.32 -12.28 -22.34
C ILE A 432 -13.47 -11.36 -22.76
N ARG A 433 -13.59 -10.18 -22.13
CA ARG A 433 -14.67 -9.21 -22.43
C ARG A 433 -14.30 -8.25 -23.57
N ARG A 434 -13.82 -8.80 -24.68
CA ARG A 434 -13.42 -8.00 -25.86
C ARG A 434 -14.56 -7.22 -26.50
N HIS A 435 -15.82 -7.64 -26.27
CA HIS A 435 -17.01 -7.14 -26.98
C HIS A 435 -18.13 -6.60 -26.09
N LYS A 436 -18.01 -6.61 -24.76
CA LYS A 436 -19.08 -6.17 -23.84
C LYS A 436 -18.57 -5.12 -22.85
N ASP A 437 -19.12 -3.89 -22.93
CA ASP A 437 -19.05 -2.84 -21.90
C ASP A 437 -20.44 -2.53 -21.32
#